data_AF-A0A3P6S482-F1
#
_entry.id   AF-A0A3P6S482-F1
#
_cell.length_a   1.000
_cell.length_b   1.000
_cell.length_c   1.000
_cell.angle_alpha   90.00
_cell.angle_beta   90.00
_cell.angle_gamma   90.00
#
_symmetry.space_group_name_H-M   'P 1'
#
loop_
_entity.id
_entity.type
_entity.pdbx_description
1 polymer ?
#
loop_
_entity_poly.entity_id
_entity_poly.type
_entity_poly.pdbx_seq_one_letter_code
_entity_poly.pdbx_strand_id
1 'polypeptide(L)'
;MGEQQPGPASVPKSDEFVVVKEGKAKIGFHGPVFYNPVQEFNRDLTVSVLRQFVRLRKESHSNGAREDGEGEPNAKKMKLKDASSQNGPIRILDALSASGLRALRFSQEVRVFAIHFSQFTA
;
A
#
# COMPACT_ATOMS: atom_id res chain seq x y z
N MET A 1 -0.02 1.71 34.70
CA MET A 1 -0.72 2.63 33.78
C MET A 1 -0.95 1.85 32.50
N GLY A 2 -2.14 1.26 32.35
CA GLY A 2 -2.48 0.47 31.17
C GLY A 2 -3.02 1.41 30.09
N GLU A 3 -2.38 1.42 28.92
CA GLU A 3 -2.93 2.08 27.74
C GLU A 3 -4.24 1.36 27.36
N GLN A 4 -5.36 2.05 27.54
CA GLN A 4 -6.68 1.59 27.08
C GLN A 4 -6.68 1.59 25.55
N GLN A 5 -6.81 0.41 24.95
CA GLN A 5 -7.21 0.30 23.55
C GLN A 5 -8.64 0.84 23.41
N PRO A 6 -8.92 1.75 22.46
CA PRO A 6 -10.27 2.24 22.26
C PRO A 6 -11.14 1.11 21.67
N GLY A 7 -12.27 0.84 22.33
CA GLY A 7 -13.33 -0.04 21.82
C GLY A 7 -13.96 0.48 20.52
N PRO A 8 -14.97 -0.21 19.95
CA PRO A 8 -15.53 0.12 18.65
C PRO A 8 -15.95 1.60 18.62
N ALA A 9 -15.29 2.34 17.74
CA ALA A 9 -15.17 3.78 17.76
C ALA A 9 -16.53 4.50 17.83
N SER A 10 -16.69 5.39 18.81
CA SER A 10 -17.61 6.51 18.68
C SER A 10 -17.16 7.33 17.47
N VAL A 11 -18.04 7.48 16.48
CA VAL A 11 -17.78 8.32 15.30
C VAL A 11 -17.43 9.74 15.80
N PRO A 12 -16.25 10.30 15.45
CA PRO A 12 -15.85 11.63 15.89
C PRO A 12 -16.87 12.68 15.42
N LYS A 13 -17.23 13.64 16.28
CA LYS A 13 -18.02 14.81 15.85
C LYS A 13 -17.21 15.61 14.82
N SER A 14 -17.90 16.32 13.92
CA SER A 14 -17.30 16.98 12.75
C SER A 14 -16.10 17.89 13.04
N ASP A 15 -16.01 18.45 14.24
CA ASP A 15 -14.98 19.43 14.63
C ASP A 15 -13.84 18.82 15.47
N GLU A 16 -13.89 17.52 15.78
CA GLU A 16 -12.86 16.86 16.59
C GLU A 16 -11.69 16.38 15.71
N PHE A 17 -10.49 16.87 16.03
CA PHE A 17 -9.26 16.45 15.35
C PHE A 17 -8.69 15.20 16.03
N VAL A 18 -8.73 14.08 15.32
CA VAL A 18 -8.23 12.79 15.82
C VAL A 18 -6.88 12.48 15.19
N VAL A 19 -5.93 12.07 16.02
CA VAL A 19 -4.58 11.67 15.58
C VAL A 19 -4.36 10.20 15.88
N VAL A 20 -4.04 9.43 14.84
CA VAL A 20 -3.73 8.00 14.93
C VAL A 20 -2.28 7.78 14.53
N LYS A 21 -1.59 6.92 15.28
CA LYS A 21 -0.24 6.46 14.97
C LYS A 21 -0.24 4.95 14.79
N GLU A 22 0.33 4.48 13.69
CA GLU A 22 0.47 3.05 13.39
C GLU A 22 1.79 2.79 12.67
N GLY A 23 2.59 1.87 13.20
CA GLY A 23 3.96 1.66 12.74
C GLY A 23 4.76 2.97 12.73
N LYS A 24 5.29 3.35 11.55
CA LYS A 24 6.00 4.63 11.35
C LYS A 24 5.07 5.79 11.01
N ALA A 25 3.87 5.50 10.52
CA ALA A 25 2.93 6.51 10.04
C ALA A 25 2.18 7.18 11.19
N LYS A 26 1.93 8.47 11.00
CA LYS A 26 1.07 9.28 11.87
C LYS A 26 0.14 10.09 10.99
N ILE A 27 -1.16 9.98 11.23
CA ILE A 27 -2.19 10.65 10.45
C ILE A 27 -3.15 11.40 11.36
N GLY A 28 -3.52 12.61 10.94
CA GLY A 28 -4.56 13.41 11.58
C GLY A 28 -5.73 13.61 10.62
N PHE A 29 -6.95 13.52 11.12
CA PHE A 29 -8.16 13.75 10.33
C PHE A 29 -9.27 14.38 11.18
N HIS A 30 -10.19 15.05 10.50
CA HIS A 30 -11.38 15.69 11.07
C HIS A 30 -12.62 14.87 10.69
N GLY A 31 -13.58 14.73 11.61
CA GLY A 31 -14.88 14.11 11.33
C GLY A 31 -14.86 12.59 11.09
N PRO A 32 -15.94 12.04 10.50
CA PRO A 32 -16.17 10.60 10.43
C PRO A 32 -15.31 9.93 9.36
N VAL A 33 -14.11 9.47 9.74
CA VAL A 33 -13.23 8.69 8.87
C VAL A 33 -13.12 7.26 9.37
N PHE A 34 -13.24 6.29 8.47
CA PHE A 34 -13.16 4.88 8.83
C PHE A 34 -11.71 4.50 9.23
N TYR A 35 -11.55 4.05 10.47
CA TYR A 35 -10.32 3.47 10.99
C TYR A 35 -10.67 2.27 11.88
N ASN A 36 -9.95 1.16 11.69
CA ASN A 36 -10.13 -0.05 12.49
C ASN A 36 -8.78 -0.50 13.08
N PRO A 37 -8.58 -0.40 14.41
CA PRO A 37 -7.35 -0.85 15.08
C PRO A 37 -7.03 -2.33 14.84
N VAL A 38 -8.05 -3.21 14.82
CA VAL A 38 -7.83 -4.66 14.67
C VAL A 38 -7.17 -5.04 13.34
N GLN A 39 -7.28 -4.16 12.34
CA GLN A 39 -6.72 -4.37 11.01
C GLN A 39 -5.25 -3.95 10.89
N GLU A 40 -4.58 -3.52 11.97
CA GLU A 40 -3.15 -3.21 11.98
C GLU A 40 -2.32 -4.39 11.49
N PHE A 41 -2.66 -5.60 11.93
CA PHE A 41 -2.00 -6.83 11.49
C PHE A 41 -2.06 -7.03 9.96
N ASN A 42 -3.23 -6.80 9.35
CA ASN A 42 -3.38 -6.91 7.89
C ASN A 42 -2.53 -5.86 7.16
N ARG A 43 -2.35 -4.68 7.76
CA ARG A 43 -1.51 -3.61 7.21
C ARG A 43 -0.02 -3.97 7.35
N ASP A 44 0.41 -4.51 8.48
CA ASP A 44 1.77 -5.01 8.72
C ASP A 44 2.15 -6.15 7.76
N LEU A 45 1.24 -7.10 7.58
CA LEU A 45 1.41 -8.21 6.66
C LEU A 45 1.63 -7.70 5.22
N THR A 46 0.79 -6.75 4.78
CA THR A 46 0.91 -6.16 3.45
C THR A 46 2.23 -5.42 3.27
N VAL A 47 2.67 -4.64 4.27
CA VAL A 47 3.98 -3.98 4.25
C VAL A 47 5.12 -5.00 4.10
N SER A 48 5.05 -6.11 4.83
CA SER A 48 6.07 -7.16 4.77
C SER A 48 6.15 -7.81 3.39
N VAL A 49 4.99 -8.14 2.80
CA VAL A 49 4.90 -8.67 1.44
C VAL A 49 5.44 -7.67 0.41
N LEU A 50 5.06 -6.39 0.52
CA LEU A 50 5.54 -5.35 -0.40
C LEU A 50 7.06 -5.14 -0.32
N ARG A 51 7.63 -5.16 0.89
CA ARG A 51 9.09 -5.09 1.08
C ARG A 51 9.79 -6.25 0.36
N GLN A 52 9.27 -7.47 0.52
CA GLN A 52 9.85 -8.64 -0.14
C GLN A 52 9.68 -8.58 -1.65
N PHE A 53 8.52 -8.14 -2.15
CA PHE A 53 8.28 -7.95 -3.58
C PHE A 53 9.26 -6.94 -4.20
N VAL A 54 9.47 -5.79 -3.55
CA VAL A 54 10.43 -4.77 -4.02
C VAL A 54 11.85 -5.34 -4.06
N ARG A 55 12.24 -6.14 -3.07
CA ARG A 55 13.55 -6.80 -3.02
C ARG A 55 13.73 -7.78 -4.18
N LEU A 56 12.79 -8.71 -4.35
CA LEU A 56 12.84 -9.72 -5.42
C LEU A 56 12.84 -9.07 -6.80
N ARG A 57 12.03 -8.02 -7.00
CA ARG A 57 12.02 -7.27 -8.26
C ARG A 57 13.39 -6.65 -8.55
N LYS A 58 14.04 -6.03 -7.56
CA LYS A 58 15.39 -5.48 -7.74
C LYS A 58 16.43 -6.55 -8.10
N GLU A 59 16.38 -7.71 -7.46
CA GLU A 59 17.29 -8.83 -7.71
C GLU A 59 17.08 -9.42 -9.12
N SER A 60 15.83 -9.56 -9.57
CA SER A 60 15.53 -9.98 -10.96
C SER A 60 15.97 -8.94 -11.99
N HIS A 61 15.87 -7.64 -11.67
CA HIS A 61 16.35 -6.56 -12.55
C HIS A 61 17.88 -6.45 -12.60
N SER A 62 18.60 -6.74 -11.51
CA SER A 62 20.07 -6.79 -11.53
C SER A 62 20.60 -8.02 -12.26
N ASN A 63 19.87 -9.15 -12.21
CA ASN A 63 20.32 -10.41 -12.78
C ASN A 63 19.84 -10.64 -14.23
N GLY A 64 18.76 -9.99 -14.66
CA GLY A 64 18.15 -10.14 -15.99
C GLY A 64 18.79 -9.33 -17.12
N ALA A 65 19.83 -8.53 -16.87
CA ALA A 65 20.58 -7.82 -17.91
C ALA A 65 21.56 -8.70 -18.72
N ARG A 66 21.40 -10.04 -18.67
CA ARG A 66 22.32 -11.01 -19.31
C ARG A 66 21.67 -12.06 -20.22
N GLU A 67 20.37 -12.02 -20.49
CA GLU A 67 19.75 -13.02 -21.38
C GLU A 67 18.78 -12.38 -22.39
N ASP A 68 19.33 -11.94 -23.51
CA ASP A 68 18.62 -11.92 -24.80
C ASP A 68 18.65 -13.37 -25.33
N GLY A 69 17.48 -14.02 -25.46
CA GLY A 69 17.41 -15.44 -25.82
C GLY A 69 16.00 -15.95 -26.15
N GLU A 70 15.44 -15.44 -27.25
CA GLU A 70 14.61 -16.09 -28.29
C GLU A 70 13.74 -17.33 -27.94
N GLY A 71 12.41 -17.20 -28.07
CA GLY A 71 11.49 -18.34 -28.27
C GLY A 71 10.01 -18.07 -27.95
N GLU A 72 9.15 -18.03 -28.98
CA GLU A 72 7.66 -18.08 -28.91
C GLU A 72 7.17 -19.11 -29.97
N PRO A 73 5.87 -19.54 -30.08
CA PRO A 73 4.66 -19.11 -29.33
C PRO A 73 3.59 -20.21 -28.97
N ASN A 74 2.47 -19.73 -28.38
CA ASN A 74 1.05 -20.22 -28.44
C ASN A 74 0.51 -20.97 -27.18
N ALA A 75 -0.70 -20.74 -26.59
CA ALA A 75 -1.91 -20.04 -27.00
C ALA A 75 -2.79 -19.58 -25.80
N LYS A 76 -3.55 -18.48 -25.99
CA LYS A 76 -4.76 -18.01 -25.26
C LYS A 76 -4.62 -17.54 -23.80
N LYS A 77 -4.20 -16.28 -23.60
CA LYS A 77 -4.68 -15.42 -22.49
C LYS A 77 -4.98 -14.01 -22.98
N MET A 78 -6.06 -13.44 -22.45
CA MET A 78 -6.54 -12.06 -22.65
C MET A 78 -5.38 -11.06 -22.76
N LYS A 79 -5.42 -10.21 -23.79
CA LYS A 79 -4.44 -9.15 -24.04
C LYS A 79 -4.51 -8.08 -22.93
N LEU A 80 -3.83 -8.31 -21.80
CA LEU A 80 -3.25 -7.24 -21.01
C LEU A 80 -2.00 -6.79 -21.78
N LYS A 81 -2.14 -5.72 -22.56
CA LYS A 81 -0.99 -4.96 -23.04
C LYS A 81 -0.17 -4.53 -21.81
N ASP A 82 1.15 -4.62 -21.93
CA ASP A 82 2.16 -4.12 -20.95
C ASP A 82 2.76 -5.15 -19.98
N ALA A 83 2.99 -6.39 -20.41
CA ALA A 83 3.90 -7.30 -19.71
C ALA A 83 5.40 -7.01 -19.99
N SER A 84 5.73 -6.28 -21.07
CA SER A 84 7.12 -6.01 -21.50
C SER A 84 7.75 -4.73 -20.94
N SER A 85 7.07 -4.01 -20.04
CA SER A 85 7.59 -2.77 -19.42
C SER A 85 7.59 -2.83 -17.89
N GLN A 86 7.78 -4.01 -17.30
CA GLN A 86 7.97 -4.15 -15.85
C GLN A 86 9.34 -3.62 -15.37
N ASN A 87 10.08 -2.91 -16.22
CA ASN A 87 11.30 -2.16 -15.91
C ASN A 87 10.99 -0.78 -15.30
N GLY A 88 9.73 -0.36 -15.29
CA GLY A 88 9.32 0.89 -14.67
C GLY A 88 9.41 0.89 -13.14
N PRO A 89 9.46 2.08 -12.53
CA PRO A 89 9.41 2.24 -11.08
C PRO A 89 8.15 1.60 -10.48
N ILE A 90 8.27 1.06 -9.26
CA ILE A 90 7.13 0.45 -8.55
C ILE A 90 6.15 1.54 -8.13
N ARG A 91 4.89 1.39 -8.56
CA ARG A 91 3.76 2.23 -8.19
C ARG A 91 2.70 1.39 -7.48
N ILE A 92 2.14 1.90 -6.39
CA ILE A 92 1.10 1.23 -5.59
C ILE A 92 -0.19 2.06 -5.61
N LEU A 93 -1.34 1.39 -5.71
CA LEU A 93 -2.66 1.99 -5.62
C LEU A 93 -3.38 1.51 -4.34
N ASP A 94 -3.81 2.44 -3.50
CA ASP A 94 -4.76 2.20 -2.41
C ASP A 94 -6.14 2.72 -2.83
N ALA A 95 -6.93 1.84 -3.46
CA ALA A 95 -8.16 2.23 -4.16
C ALA A 95 -9.29 2.71 -3.22
N LEU A 96 -9.33 2.17 -1.99
CA LEU A 96 -10.31 2.53 -0.95
C LEU A 96 -9.56 2.97 0.30
N SER A 97 -9.02 4.17 0.23
CA SER A 97 -8.01 4.61 1.20
C SER A 97 -8.58 5.12 2.52
N ALA A 98 -9.86 5.53 2.55
CA ALA A 98 -10.52 6.14 3.71
C ALA A 98 -9.65 7.24 4.34
N SER A 99 -9.01 6.99 5.48
CA SER A 99 -8.07 7.96 6.07
C SER A 99 -6.82 8.23 5.24
N GLY A 100 -6.39 7.33 4.36
CA GLY A 100 -5.06 7.40 3.74
C GLY A 100 -3.98 6.63 4.48
N LEU A 101 -4.30 6.06 5.65
CA LEU A 101 -3.29 5.50 6.56
C LEU A 101 -2.47 4.38 5.92
N ARG A 102 -3.09 3.49 5.14
CA ARG A 102 -2.39 2.39 4.48
C ARG A 102 -1.39 2.91 3.43
N ALA A 103 -1.83 3.84 2.57
CA ALA A 103 -0.95 4.52 1.61
C ALA A 103 0.23 5.23 2.31
N LEU A 104 -0.02 5.90 3.43
CA LEU A 104 1.03 6.58 4.21
C LEU A 104 2.04 5.58 4.80
N ARG A 105 1.57 4.47 5.36
CA ARG A 105 2.44 3.39 5.83
C ARG A 105 3.31 2.87 4.70
N PHE A 106 2.73 2.56 3.55
CA PHE A 106 3.49 2.10 2.38
C PHE A 106 4.58 3.09 1.96
N SER A 107 4.29 4.40 2.00
CA SER A 107 5.25 5.46 1.64
C SER A 107 6.47 5.47 2.55
N GLN A 108 6.25 5.30 3.85
CA GLN A 108 7.31 5.40 4.86
C GLN A 108 8.05 4.08 5.10
N GLU A 109 7.40 2.97 4.75
CA GLU A 109 7.87 1.63 5.13
C GLU A 109 8.41 0.81 3.96
N VAL A 110 8.05 1.15 2.73
CA VAL A 110 8.45 0.46 1.50
C VAL A 110 9.19 1.45 0.60
N ARG A 111 10.33 1.04 0.03
CA ARG A 111 11.05 1.85 -0.98
C ARG A 111 10.32 1.78 -2.31
N VAL A 112 9.27 2.58 -2.47
CA VAL A 112 8.49 2.73 -3.71
C VAL A 112 8.71 4.10 -4.34
N PHE A 113 8.33 4.23 -5.62
CA PHE A 113 8.49 5.48 -6.35
C PHE A 113 7.28 6.39 -6.24
N ALA A 114 6.07 5.83 -6.34
CA ALA A 114 4.84 6.59 -6.22
C ALA A 114 3.73 5.76 -5.56
N ILE A 115 2.89 6.46 -4.80
CA ILE A 115 1.68 5.90 -4.18
C ILE A 115 0.50 6.76 -4.57
N HIS A 116 -0.51 6.11 -5.13
CA HIS A 116 -1.78 6.73 -5.48
C HIS A 116 -2.81 6.27 -4.47
N PHE A 117 -3.57 7.21 -3.90
CA PHE A 117 -4.72 6.90 -3.08
C PHE A 117 -5.92 7.65 -3.63
N SER A 118 -7.08 6.98 -3.65
CA SER A 118 -8.33 7.61 -4.04
C SER A 118 -9.13 7.96 -2.79
N GLN A 119 -9.69 9.17 -2.77
CA GLN A 119 -10.73 9.57 -1.83
C GLN A 119 -12.03 9.63 -2.61
N PHE A 120 -12.94 8.68 -2.35
CA PHE A 120 -14.31 8.82 -2.82
C PHE A 120 -15.03 9.77 -1.86
N THR A 121 -15.19 11.02 -2.27
CA THR A 121 -16.16 11.93 -1.66
C THR A 121 -17.53 11.53 -2.20
N ALA A 122 -18.39 10.98 -1.34
CA ALA A 122 -19.80 10.79 -1.63
C ALA A 122 -20.55 12.13 -1.52
#